data_AF-A0A3P8IAW6-F1
#
_entry.id   AF-A0A3P8IAW6-F1
#
_cell.length_a   1.000
_cell.length_b   1.000
_cell.length_c   1.000
_cell.angle_alpha   90.00
_cell.angle_beta   90.00
_cell.angle_gamma   90.00
#
_symmetry.space_group_name_H-M   'P 1'
#
loop_
_entity.id
_entity.type
_entity.pdbx_description
1 polymer ?
#
loop_
_entity_poly.entity_id
_entity_poly.type
_entity_poly.pdbx_seq_one_letter_code
_entity_poly.pdbx_strand_id
1 'polypeptide(L)'
;MDNLSVDLIIQLLVQLLTEQKILMSSVRHSVLSDIGEALIYMIFPLKWTVVYIPYIYMGCIHVIQSPSPYLIGMDSRFFDFFRLPPNGGIAYLDLDTNNFKPPLAPGQPIFDSKVLPKKPLKQLKTRLLELKEKIFQMKNTRKTSSKMIPRNMMLDCMFSTSNSDLAQDELIKVRKRTQIGSCIKEAFLQFMVHLLKDYRLCLEPVRNSQTDVMFNIERK
;
A
#
# COMPACT_ATOMS: atom_id res chain seq x y z
N MET A 1 2.69 -6.79 0.74
CA MET A 1 3.71 -6.11 1.58
C MET A 1 5.00 -6.91 1.68
N ASP A 2 4.94 -8.22 1.88
CA ASP A 2 6.10 -9.11 2.11
C ASP A 2 7.26 -9.00 1.10
N ASN A 3 6.99 -8.57 -0.13
CA ASN A 3 7.99 -8.46 -1.19
C ASN A 3 8.56 -7.05 -1.37
N LEU A 4 7.92 -6.01 -0.83
CA LEU A 4 8.34 -4.62 -1.05
C LEU A 4 9.40 -4.18 -0.02
N SER A 5 10.35 -3.36 -0.45
CA SER A 5 11.26 -2.67 0.47
C SER A 5 10.50 -1.56 1.22
N VAL A 6 10.97 -1.19 2.41
CA VAL A 6 10.36 -0.10 3.18
C VAL A 6 10.47 1.22 2.41
N ASP A 7 11.60 1.46 1.74
CA ASP A 7 11.77 2.67 0.93
C ASP A 7 10.79 2.73 -0.24
N LEU A 8 10.53 1.60 -0.92
CA LEU A 8 9.54 1.56 -1.99
C LEU A 8 8.13 1.82 -1.48
N ILE A 9 7.76 1.27 -0.31
CA ILE A 9 6.48 1.57 0.34
C ILE A 9 6.35 3.08 0.61
N ILE A 10 7.42 3.72 1.08
CA ILE A 10 7.42 5.17 1.30
C ILE A 10 7.32 5.94 -0.02
N GLN A 11 8.01 5.51 -1.08
CA GLN A 11 7.89 6.15 -2.39
C GLN A 11 6.45 6.07 -2.92
N LEU A 12 5.80 4.91 -2.81
CA LEU A 12 4.40 4.73 -3.19
C LEU A 12 3.45 5.58 -2.35
N LEU A 13 3.70 5.69 -1.03
CA LEU A 13 2.93 6.58 -0.16
C LEU A 13 3.04 8.04 -0.63
N VAL A 14 4.24 8.49 -1.02
CA VAL A 14 4.43 9.84 -1.59
C VAL A 14 3.60 10.00 -2.85
N GLN A 15 3.72 9.06 -3.80
CA GLN A 15 2.96 9.12 -5.06
C GLN A 15 1.45 9.14 -4.82
N LEU A 16 0.97 8.43 -3.80
CA LEU A 16 -0.44 8.39 -3.46
C LEU A 16 -0.90 9.69 -2.80
N LEU A 17 -0.15 10.23 -1.85
CA LEU A 17 -0.50 11.49 -1.19
C LEU A 17 -0.41 12.72 -2.11
N THR A 18 0.40 12.65 -3.16
CA THR A 18 0.50 13.70 -4.19
C THR A 18 -0.33 13.40 -5.44
N GLU A 19 -1.22 12.41 -5.38
CA GLU A 19 -2.15 12.05 -6.46
C GLU A 19 -1.46 11.87 -7.82
N GLN A 20 -0.39 11.07 -7.86
CA GLN A 20 0.33 10.77 -9.11
C GLN A 20 -0.33 9.61 -9.87
N LYS A 21 0.05 9.46 -11.14
CA LYS A 21 -0.34 8.31 -11.98
C LYS A 21 0.48 7.09 -11.60
N ILE A 22 -0.09 6.16 -10.84
CA ILE A 22 0.59 4.95 -10.37
C ILE A 22 0.14 3.76 -11.23
N LEU A 23 1.08 3.14 -11.93
CA LEU A 23 0.86 1.91 -12.70
C LEU A 23 1.68 0.78 -12.08
N MET A 24 1.00 -0.28 -11.69
CA MET A 24 1.61 -1.49 -11.15
C MET A 24 1.48 -2.64 -12.15
N SER A 25 2.47 -3.52 -12.20
CA SER A 25 2.38 -4.75 -12.97
C SER A 25 2.77 -5.98 -12.14
N SER A 26 2.12 -7.11 -12.44
CA SER A 26 2.50 -8.43 -11.94
C SER A 26 1.87 -9.50 -12.81
N VAL A 27 2.50 -10.68 -12.89
CA VAL A 27 1.87 -11.90 -13.42
C VAL A 27 0.82 -12.47 -12.48
N ARG A 28 0.89 -12.12 -11.18
CA ARG A 28 -0.02 -12.60 -10.14
C ARG A 28 -1.07 -11.56 -9.87
N HIS A 29 -2.29 -11.83 -10.33
CA HIS A 29 -3.38 -10.88 -10.18
C HIS A 29 -3.60 -10.54 -8.70
N SER A 30 -3.80 -11.53 -7.83
CA SER A 30 -4.06 -11.29 -6.39
C SER A 30 -3.13 -10.26 -5.72
N VAL A 31 -1.85 -10.22 -6.11
CA VAL A 31 -0.88 -9.27 -5.57
C VAL A 31 -1.21 -7.82 -5.97
N LEU A 32 -1.72 -7.56 -7.17
CA LEU A 32 -2.12 -6.22 -7.61
C LEU A 32 -3.31 -5.69 -6.80
N SER A 33 -4.35 -6.52 -6.58
CA SER A 33 -5.44 -6.15 -5.68
C SER A 33 -4.95 -5.94 -4.26
N ASP A 34 -4.21 -6.90 -3.70
CA ASP A 34 -3.75 -6.84 -2.32
C ASP A 34 -2.88 -5.59 -2.05
N ILE A 35 -1.98 -5.26 -2.98
CA ILE A 35 -1.13 -4.07 -2.86
C ILE A 35 -1.95 -2.79 -3.11
N GLY A 36 -2.82 -2.76 -4.12
CA GLY A 36 -3.64 -1.59 -4.42
C GLY A 36 -4.55 -1.20 -3.26
N GLU A 37 -5.27 -2.17 -2.68
CA GLU A 37 -6.09 -1.97 -1.50
C GLU A 37 -5.23 -1.53 -0.31
N ALA A 38 -4.10 -2.20 -0.06
CA ALA A 38 -3.21 -1.83 1.02
C ALA A 38 -2.72 -0.38 0.91
N LEU A 39 -2.36 0.08 -0.30
CA LEU A 39 -1.96 1.46 -0.58
C LEU A 39 -3.08 2.44 -0.22
N ILE A 40 -4.30 2.20 -0.67
CA ILE A 40 -5.46 3.05 -0.36
C ILE A 40 -5.68 3.10 1.17
N TYR A 41 -5.54 1.99 1.88
CA TYR A 41 -5.65 1.97 3.34
C TYR A 41 -4.51 2.70 4.06
N MET A 42 -3.33 2.88 3.46
CA MET A 42 -2.21 3.61 4.09
C MET A 42 -2.52 5.09 4.30
N ILE A 43 -3.38 5.69 3.48
CA ILE A 43 -3.71 7.12 3.55
C ILE A 43 -4.93 7.42 4.39
N PHE A 44 -5.52 6.43 5.07
CA PHE A 44 -6.59 6.66 6.02
C PHE A 44 -6.17 7.73 7.06
N PRO A 45 -6.98 8.78 7.31
CA PRO A 45 -8.42 8.89 7.05
C PRO A 45 -8.81 9.46 5.67
N LEU A 46 -7.84 9.83 4.84
CA LEU A 46 -8.12 10.24 3.47
C LEU A 46 -8.61 9.04 2.65
N LYS A 47 -9.36 9.34 1.60
CA LYS A 47 -9.84 8.34 0.64
C LYS A 47 -9.20 8.63 -0.71
N TRP A 48 -8.79 7.59 -1.40
CA TRP A 48 -8.46 7.71 -2.82
C TRP A 48 -9.76 7.95 -3.59
N THR A 49 -9.95 9.15 -4.12
CA THR A 49 -11.21 9.58 -4.76
C THR A 49 -11.16 9.56 -6.28
N VAL A 50 -9.99 9.30 -6.86
CA VAL A 50 -9.77 9.23 -8.31
C VAL A 50 -9.89 7.79 -8.82
N VAL A 51 -9.30 7.48 -9.97
CA VAL A 51 -9.42 6.15 -10.60
C VAL A 51 -8.62 5.10 -9.82
N TYR A 52 -9.27 4.01 -9.44
CA TYR A 52 -8.62 2.78 -8.98
C TYR A 52 -9.12 1.59 -9.80
N ILE A 53 -8.21 0.93 -10.52
CA ILE A 53 -8.49 -0.27 -11.32
C ILE A 53 -7.45 -1.33 -10.96
N PRO A 54 -7.78 -2.33 -10.11
CA PRO A 54 -6.84 -3.37 -9.73
C PRO A 54 -6.28 -4.16 -10.92
N TYR A 55 -7.09 -4.34 -11.98
CA TYR A 55 -6.72 -5.01 -13.22
C TYR A 55 -7.33 -4.31 -14.42
N ILE A 56 -6.50 -3.74 -15.28
CA ILE A 56 -6.95 -3.15 -16.53
C ILE A 56 -6.99 -4.21 -17.64
N TYR A 57 -8.08 -4.17 -18.41
CA TYR A 57 -8.20 -4.97 -19.62
C TYR A 57 -7.36 -4.37 -20.75
N MET A 58 -6.81 -5.24 -21.60
CA MET A 58 -5.96 -4.86 -22.74
C MET A 58 -6.63 -3.94 -23.76
N GLY A 59 -7.96 -3.96 -23.88
CA GLY A 59 -8.70 -3.02 -24.74
C GLY A 59 -8.78 -1.60 -24.19
N CYS A 60 -8.42 -1.37 -22.92
CA CYS A 60 -8.62 -0.10 -22.21
C CYS A 60 -7.34 0.72 -22.03
N ILE A 61 -6.31 0.52 -22.88
CA ILE A 61 -5.00 1.20 -22.79
C ILE A 61 -5.14 2.73 -22.72
N HIS A 62 -6.14 3.30 -23.38
CA HIS A 62 -6.43 4.74 -23.38
C HIS A 62 -6.64 5.31 -21.96
N VAL A 63 -7.11 4.51 -21.00
CA VAL A 63 -7.27 4.93 -19.60
C VAL A 63 -5.92 5.28 -18.97
N ILE A 64 -4.86 4.54 -19.30
CA ILE A 64 -3.49 4.81 -18.82
C ILE A 64 -2.96 6.14 -19.38
N GLN A 65 -3.41 6.51 -20.58
CA GLN A 65 -3.03 7.78 -21.22
C GLN A 65 -3.80 8.98 -20.68
N SER A 66 -4.75 8.77 -19.75
CA SER A 66 -5.53 9.84 -19.15
C SER A 66 -4.63 10.90 -18.49
N PRO A 67 -4.97 12.19 -18.58
CA PRO A 67 -4.27 13.24 -17.85
C PRO A 67 -4.51 13.15 -16.34
N SER A 68 -5.61 12.54 -15.91
CA SER A 68 -6.01 12.45 -14.50
C SER A 68 -5.15 11.46 -13.70
N PRO A 69 -4.99 11.68 -12.38
CA PRO A 69 -4.41 10.69 -11.47
C PRO A 69 -5.14 9.36 -11.48
N TYR A 70 -4.40 8.27 -11.29
CA TYR A 70 -4.96 6.92 -11.21
C TYR A 70 -4.04 5.97 -10.45
N LEU A 71 -4.62 4.89 -9.93
CA LEU A 71 -3.92 3.72 -9.43
C LEU A 71 -4.41 2.51 -10.22
N ILE A 72 -3.57 1.98 -11.11
CA ILE A 72 -3.95 0.92 -12.04
C ILE A 72 -2.99 -0.26 -11.91
N GLY A 73 -3.52 -1.48 -11.89
CA GLY A 73 -2.75 -2.71 -12.03
C GLY A 73 -2.93 -3.33 -13.41
N MET A 74 -1.89 -3.96 -13.94
CA MET A 74 -1.93 -4.68 -15.21
C MET A 74 -1.11 -5.96 -15.19
N ASP A 75 -1.44 -6.88 -16.08
CA ASP A 75 -0.64 -8.09 -16.25
C ASP A 75 0.71 -7.74 -16.89
N SER A 76 1.81 -8.10 -16.23
CA SER A 76 3.15 -7.77 -16.73
C SER A 76 3.47 -8.45 -18.07
N ARG A 77 2.81 -9.57 -18.41
CA ARG A 77 2.94 -10.23 -19.73
C ARG A 77 2.49 -9.35 -20.88
N PHE A 78 1.66 -8.37 -20.58
CA PHE A 78 1.12 -7.46 -21.59
C PHE A 78 1.78 -6.08 -21.60
N PHE A 79 2.79 -5.84 -20.74
CA PHE A 79 3.43 -4.53 -20.56
C PHE A 79 3.79 -3.84 -21.89
N ASP A 80 4.42 -4.56 -22.83
CA ASP A 80 4.88 -4.01 -24.10
C ASP A 80 3.75 -3.56 -25.03
N PHE A 81 2.54 -4.13 -24.88
CA PHE A 81 1.38 -3.73 -25.68
C PHE A 81 0.78 -2.40 -25.23
N PHE A 82 0.97 -2.01 -23.96
CA PHE A 82 0.42 -0.76 -23.42
C PHE A 82 1.13 0.50 -23.95
N ARG A 83 2.31 0.36 -24.60
CA ARG A 83 3.08 1.45 -25.22
C ARG A 83 3.11 2.72 -24.35
N LEU A 84 3.58 2.56 -23.11
CA LEU A 84 3.56 3.64 -22.13
C LEU A 84 4.28 4.88 -22.66
N PRO A 85 3.69 6.09 -22.55
CA PRO A 85 4.35 7.31 -22.99
C PRO A 85 5.62 7.54 -22.15
N PRO A 86 6.80 7.68 -22.77
CA PRO A 86 8.08 7.74 -22.06
C PRO A 86 8.19 8.92 -21.07
N ASN A 87 7.38 9.96 -21.29
CA ASN A 87 7.33 11.20 -20.50
C ASN A 87 5.92 11.50 -19.97
N GLY A 88 5.09 10.47 -19.76
CA GLY A 88 3.68 10.63 -19.37
C GLY A 88 3.42 10.93 -17.90
N GLY A 89 4.47 11.09 -17.08
CA GLY A 89 4.36 11.33 -15.64
C GLY A 89 3.84 10.10 -14.87
N ILE A 90 4.14 8.89 -15.36
CA ILE A 90 3.66 7.63 -14.76
C ILE A 90 4.72 7.07 -13.80
N ALA A 91 4.37 6.93 -12.53
CA ALA A 91 5.12 6.15 -11.57
C ALA A 91 4.84 4.66 -11.82
N TYR A 92 5.82 3.93 -12.35
CA TYR A 92 5.66 2.53 -12.72
C TYR A 92 6.34 1.60 -11.71
N LEU A 93 5.63 0.56 -11.28
CA LEU A 93 6.15 -0.46 -10.38
C LEU A 93 5.89 -1.87 -10.93
N ASP A 94 6.95 -2.62 -11.18
CA ASP A 94 6.89 -4.07 -11.37
C ASP A 94 6.98 -4.77 -10.00
N LEU A 95 5.88 -5.42 -9.59
CA LEU A 95 5.76 -6.10 -8.29
C LEU A 95 6.44 -7.48 -8.25
N ASP A 96 6.81 -8.04 -9.39
CA ASP A 96 7.52 -9.32 -9.45
C ASP A 96 9.03 -9.12 -9.34
N THR A 97 9.56 -8.01 -9.88
CA THR A 97 10.99 -7.66 -9.81
C THR A 97 11.31 -6.57 -8.77
N ASN A 98 10.29 -5.96 -8.17
CA ASN A 98 10.40 -4.75 -7.33
C ASN A 98 11.08 -3.57 -8.03
N ASN A 99 11.00 -3.52 -9.36
CA ASN A 99 11.59 -2.44 -10.14
C ASN A 99 10.64 -1.24 -10.17
N PHE A 100 11.07 -0.14 -9.57
CA PHE A 100 10.32 1.12 -9.52
C PHE A 100 10.94 2.16 -10.45
N LYS A 101 10.12 2.73 -11.32
CA LYS A 101 10.46 3.86 -12.17
C LYS A 101 9.64 5.06 -11.68
N PRO A 102 10.28 6.14 -11.19
CA PRO A 102 9.57 7.34 -10.75
C PRO A 102 8.86 8.00 -11.94
N PRO A 103 7.84 8.84 -11.68
CA PRO A 103 7.17 9.58 -12.75
C PRO A 103 8.16 10.55 -13.40
N LEU A 104 8.25 10.47 -14.73
CA LEU A 104 9.06 11.38 -15.54
C LEU A 104 8.11 12.16 -16.45
N ALA A 105 8.06 13.47 -16.27
CA ALA A 105 7.33 14.40 -17.13
C ALA A 105 8.08 15.75 -17.20
N PRO A 106 8.33 16.29 -18.40
CA PRO A 106 8.95 17.60 -18.57
C PRO A 106 8.21 18.69 -17.81
N GLY A 107 8.93 19.48 -17.02
CA GLY A 107 8.37 20.61 -16.27
C GLY A 107 7.48 20.24 -15.08
N GLN A 108 7.31 18.94 -14.77
CA GLN A 108 6.58 18.52 -13.57
C GLN A 108 7.53 18.33 -12.37
N PRO A 109 7.08 18.68 -11.15
CA PRO A 109 7.85 18.45 -9.95
C PRO A 109 8.02 16.95 -9.67
N ILE A 110 9.25 16.54 -9.33
CA ILE A 110 9.52 15.19 -8.87
C ILE A 110 9.22 15.11 -7.38
N PHE A 111 8.23 14.30 -7.01
CA PHE A 111 7.87 14.07 -5.61
C PHE A 111 8.68 12.89 -5.06
N ASP A 112 9.51 13.17 -4.06
CA ASP A 112 10.26 12.18 -3.30
C ASP A 112 9.90 12.25 -1.81
N SER A 113 10.49 11.37 -1.00
CA SER A 113 10.23 11.35 0.45
C SER A 113 10.58 12.65 1.20
N LYS A 114 11.28 13.61 0.59
CA LYS A 114 11.65 14.88 1.24
C LYS A 114 10.46 15.83 1.35
N VAL A 115 9.39 15.63 0.59
CA VAL A 115 8.16 16.44 0.70
C VAL A 115 7.38 16.12 1.98
N LEU A 116 7.65 14.98 2.62
CA LEU A 116 6.97 14.55 3.83
C LEU A 116 7.65 15.08 5.11
N PRO A 117 6.91 15.26 6.21
CA PRO A 117 7.47 15.67 7.50
C PRO A 117 8.53 14.69 8.02
N LYS A 118 9.77 15.18 8.18
CA LYS A 118 10.96 14.34 8.49
C LYS A 118 10.81 13.47 9.75
N LYS A 119 10.31 14.05 10.84
CA LYS A 119 10.20 13.35 12.14
C LYS A 119 9.17 12.22 12.09
N PRO A 120 7.89 12.46 11.71
CA PRO A 120 6.92 11.39 11.51
C PRO A 120 7.38 10.34 10.49
N LEU A 121 8.00 10.75 9.39
CA LEU A 121 8.51 9.83 8.38
C LEU A 121 9.58 8.89 8.94
N LYS A 122 10.53 9.41 9.73
CA LYS A 122 11.56 8.60 10.38
C LYS A 122 10.95 7.56 11.31
N GLN A 123 9.96 7.96 12.13
CA GLN A 123 9.24 7.05 13.03
C GLN A 123 8.52 5.94 12.26
N LEU A 124 7.81 6.29 11.18
CA LEU A 124 7.14 5.33 10.30
C LEU A 124 8.14 4.33 9.71
N LYS A 125 9.25 4.81 9.13
CA LYS A 125 10.30 3.94 8.55
C LYS A 125 10.86 2.96 9.57
N THR A 126 11.23 3.44 10.76
CA THR A 126 11.73 2.58 11.84
C THR A 126 10.70 1.51 12.21
N ARG A 127 9.43 1.90 12.38
CA ARG A 127 8.37 0.96 12.74
C ARG A 127 8.12 -0.10 11.66
N LEU A 128 8.14 0.29 10.38
CA LEU A 128 7.97 -0.66 9.27
C LEU A 128 9.14 -1.64 9.17
N LEU A 129 10.37 -1.20 9.43
CA LEU A 129 11.55 -2.08 9.47
C LEU A 129 11.42 -3.12 10.60
N GLU A 130 11.05 -2.71 11.81
CA GLU A 130 10.80 -3.63 12.93
C GLU A 130 9.73 -4.67 12.61
N LEU A 131 8.62 -4.23 11.98
CA LEU A 131 7.53 -5.12 11.60
C LEU A 131 7.95 -6.08 10.49
N LYS A 132 8.77 -5.62 9.53
CA LYS A 132 9.34 -6.46 8.47
C LYS A 132 10.23 -7.56 9.05
N GLU A 133 11.07 -7.23 10.04
CA GLU A 133 11.88 -8.22 10.75
C GLU A 133 11.01 -9.25 11.49
N LYS A 134 9.93 -8.83 12.15
CA LYS A 134 8.98 -9.76 12.79
C LYS A 134 8.33 -10.72 11.79
N ILE A 135 7.94 -10.21 10.62
CA ILE A 135 7.41 -11.05 9.52
C ILE A 135 8.47 -12.06 9.06
N PHE A 136 9.73 -11.63 8.90
CA PHE A 136 10.83 -12.48 8.49
C PHE A 136 11.10 -13.61 9.49
N GLN A 137 11.17 -13.29 10.79
CA GLN A 137 11.35 -14.27 11.87
C GLN A 137 10.23 -15.32 11.85
N MET A 138 8.97 -14.90 11.68
CA MET A 138 7.84 -15.82 11.57
C MET A 138 7.89 -16.76 10.36
N LYS A 139 8.51 -16.33 9.25
CA LYS A 139 8.69 -17.18 8.06
C LYS A 139 9.79 -18.22 8.28
N ASN A 140 10.86 -17.87 8.98
CA ASN A 140 11.97 -18.79 9.23
C ASN A 140 11.61 -19.93 10.18
N THR A 141 10.72 -19.70 11.16
CA THR A 141 10.16 -20.79 11.99
C THR A 141 9.46 -21.88 11.17
N ARG A 142 8.96 -21.58 9.96
CA ARG A 142 8.36 -22.58 9.06
C ARG A 142 9.36 -23.57 8.48
N LYS A 143 10.65 -23.19 8.35
CA LYS A 143 11.67 -24.04 7.75
C LYS A 143 12.24 -25.07 8.74
N THR A 144 12.29 -24.73 10.03
CA THR A 144 12.84 -25.60 11.08
C THR A 144 11.83 -26.59 11.67
N SER A 145 10.52 -26.31 11.59
CA SER A 145 9.46 -27.21 12.13
C SER A 145 8.88 -28.19 11.11
N SER A 146 9.39 -28.25 9.88
CA SER A 146 8.95 -29.21 8.87
C SER A 146 9.51 -30.62 9.17
N LYS A 147 9.00 -31.27 10.22
CA LYS A 147 8.81 -32.74 10.12
C LYS A 147 7.77 -32.93 9.03
N MET A 148 8.12 -33.60 7.94
CA MET A 148 7.24 -33.79 6.78
C MET A 148 5.92 -34.47 7.21
N ILE A 149 4.86 -33.69 7.37
CA ILE A 149 3.49 -34.21 7.42
C ILE A 149 2.98 -34.18 5.97
N PRO A 150 2.61 -35.33 5.39
CA PRO A 150 2.05 -35.40 4.04
C PRO A 150 0.82 -34.49 3.87
N ARG A 151 0.68 -33.86 2.69
CA ARG A 151 -0.40 -32.88 2.39
C ARG A 151 -1.81 -33.41 2.65
N ASN A 152 -2.03 -34.71 2.47
CA ASN A 152 -3.30 -35.40 2.74
C ASN A 152 -3.60 -35.48 4.25
N MET A 153 -2.60 -35.68 5.11
CA MET A 153 -2.76 -35.63 6.56
C MET A 153 -3.04 -34.22 7.09
N MET A 154 -2.49 -33.19 6.45
CA MET A 154 -2.72 -31.79 6.86
C MET A 154 -4.18 -31.38 6.69
N LEU A 155 -4.83 -31.77 5.57
CA LEU A 155 -6.26 -31.55 5.40
C LEU A 155 -7.07 -32.34 6.43
N ASP A 156 -6.75 -33.62 6.64
CA ASP A 156 -7.46 -34.45 7.63
C ASP A 156 -7.34 -33.88 9.05
N CYS A 157 -6.15 -33.44 9.49
CA CYS A 157 -5.99 -32.84 10.82
C CYS A 157 -6.67 -31.47 10.97
N MET A 158 -6.88 -30.71 9.88
CA MET A 158 -7.57 -29.42 9.92
C MET A 158 -9.09 -29.56 10.03
N PHE A 159 -9.67 -30.62 9.47
CA PHE A 159 -11.11 -30.81 9.36
C PHE A 159 -11.67 -31.94 10.24
N SER A 160 -10.84 -32.88 10.70
CA SER A 160 -11.29 -34.11 11.35
C SER A 160 -11.12 -34.10 12.88
N THR A 161 -10.38 -33.16 13.48
CA THR A 161 -10.24 -33.04 14.94
C THR A 161 -10.23 -31.59 15.43
N SER A 162 -11.35 -31.14 15.99
CA SER A 162 -11.42 -29.91 16.78
C SER A 162 -10.44 -30.01 17.97
N ASN A 163 -9.52 -29.04 18.12
CA ASN A 163 -8.48 -28.93 19.16
C ASN A 163 -7.20 -29.77 18.96
N SER A 164 -6.80 -30.10 17.73
CA SER A 164 -5.44 -30.63 17.51
C SER A 164 -4.36 -29.55 17.73
N ASP A 165 -3.18 -29.95 18.22
CA ASP A 165 -2.03 -29.04 18.43
C ASP A 165 -1.66 -28.27 17.14
N LEU A 166 -1.84 -28.92 15.98
CA LEU A 166 -1.60 -28.31 14.67
C LEU A 166 -2.62 -27.20 14.35
N ALA A 167 -3.91 -27.44 14.62
CA ALA A 167 -4.93 -26.42 14.46
C ALA A 167 -4.70 -25.23 15.40
N GLN A 168 -4.27 -25.48 16.63
CA GLN A 168 -3.95 -24.43 17.59
C GLN A 168 -2.72 -23.60 17.18
N ASP A 169 -1.67 -24.24 16.64
CA ASP A 169 -0.50 -23.54 16.11
C ASP A 169 -0.84 -22.68 14.87
N GLU A 170 -1.66 -23.18 13.94
CA GLU A 170 -2.14 -22.38 12.81
C GLU A 170 -3.01 -21.19 13.25
N LEU A 171 -3.89 -21.37 14.24
CA LEU A 171 -4.67 -20.27 14.82
C LEU A 171 -3.76 -19.21 15.46
N ILE A 172 -2.72 -19.62 16.20
CA ILE A 172 -1.73 -18.71 16.77
C ILE A 172 -1.02 -17.94 15.66
N LYS A 173 -0.63 -18.59 14.56
CA LYS A 173 0.00 -17.94 13.41
C LYS A 173 -0.92 -16.94 12.73
N VAL A 174 -2.19 -17.29 12.52
CA VAL A 174 -3.19 -16.40 11.93
C VAL A 174 -3.37 -15.17 12.82
N ARG A 175 -3.55 -15.35 14.13
CA ARG A 175 -3.65 -14.23 15.10
C ARG A 175 -2.42 -13.32 15.05
N LYS A 176 -1.20 -13.89 15.02
CA LYS A 176 0.04 -13.13 14.90
C LYS A 176 0.11 -12.31 13.61
N ARG A 177 -0.28 -12.91 12.47
CA ARG A 177 -0.34 -12.21 11.17
C ARG A 177 -1.33 -11.04 11.22
N THR A 178 -2.52 -11.27 11.76
CA THR A 178 -3.55 -10.23 11.95
C THR A 178 -3.03 -9.10 12.84
N GLN A 179 -2.37 -9.44 13.95
CA GLN A 179 -1.79 -8.45 14.87
C GLN A 179 -0.72 -7.59 14.18
N ILE A 180 0.18 -8.20 13.41
CA ILE A 180 1.16 -7.44 12.61
C ILE A 180 0.46 -6.52 11.62
N GLY A 181 -0.57 -7.01 10.93
CA GLY A 181 -1.40 -6.21 10.04
C GLY A 181 -1.98 -4.98 10.74
N SER A 182 -2.53 -5.15 11.94
CA SER A 182 -3.02 -4.03 12.77
C SER A 182 -1.92 -3.05 13.14
N CYS A 183 -0.73 -3.53 13.55
CA CYS A 183 0.39 -2.64 13.86
C CYS A 183 0.91 -1.87 12.64
N ILE A 184 0.84 -2.44 11.44
CA ILE A 184 1.17 -1.72 10.19
C ILE A 184 0.14 -0.60 9.97
N LYS A 185 -1.16 -0.92 10.05
CA LYS A 185 -2.23 0.09 9.91
C LYS A 185 -2.10 1.21 10.92
N GLU A 186 -1.81 0.88 12.17
CA GLU A 186 -1.58 1.85 13.24
C GLU A 186 -0.37 2.75 12.94
N ALA A 187 0.74 2.19 12.43
CA ALA A 187 1.92 3.00 12.08
C ALA A 187 1.60 4.05 11.01
N PHE A 188 0.84 3.67 9.97
CA PHE A 188 0.38 4.61 8.95
C PHE A 188 -0.62 5.62 9.50
N LEU A 189 -1.59 5.18 10.32
CA LEU A 189 -2.54 6.09 10.97
C LEU A 189 -1.81 7.13 11.83
N GLN A 190 -0.83 6.73 12.63
CA GLN A 190 -0.02 7.65 13.42
C GLN A 190 0.72 8.66 12.53
N PHE A 191 1.29 8.21 11.41
CA PHE A 191 1.88 9.12 10.44
C PHE A 191 0.85 10.11 9.88
N MET A 192 -0.34 9.64 9.48
CA MET A 192 -1.41 10.48 8.93
C MET A 192 -1.96 11.48 9.94
N VAL A 193 -2.06 11.12 11.23
CA VAL A 193 -2.43 12.04 12.32
C VAL A 193 -1.43 13.19 12.43
N HIS A 194 -0.13 12.91 12.29
CA HIS A 194 0.89 13.95 12.30
C HIS A 194 0.91 14.77 11.01
N LEU A 195 0.63 14.15 9.86
CA LEU A 195 0.57 14.83 8.57
C LEU A 195 -0.58 15.83 8.50
N LEU A 196 -1.76 15.41 8.96
CA LEU A 196 -2.97 16.22 9.03
C LEU A 196 -3.06 17.00 10.34
N LYS A 197 -1.97 17.10 11.11
CA LYS A 197 -1.97 17.85 12.36
C LYS A 197 -2.37 19.30 12.06
N ASP A 198 -3.11 19.90 12.99
CA ASP A 198 -3.47 21.32 12.94
C ASP A 198 -4.45 21.72 11.81
N TYR A 199 -4.94 20.79 10.96
CA TYR A 199 -5.92 21.10 9.91
C TYR A 199 -7.19 21.80 10.44
N ARG A 200 -7.54 21.54 11.71
CA ARG A 200 -8.69 22.18 12.38
C ARG A 200 -8.50 23.68 12.60
N LEU A 201 -7.26 24.17 12.65
CA LEU A 201 -6.98 25.62 12.75
C LEU A 201 -7.41 26.35 11.47
N CYS A 202 -7.44 25.64 10.35
CA CYS A 202 -7.94 26.14 9.08
C CYS A 202 -9.47 26.05 8.97
N LEU A 203 -10.20 25.54 9.97
CA LEU A 203 -11.66 25.49 9.94
C LEU A 203 -12.24 26.78 10.54
N GLU A 204 -13.13 27.43 9.79
CA GLU A 204 -13.81 28.65 10.18
C GLU A 204 -15.34 28.46 10.11
N PRO A 205 -16.11 28.95 11.10
CA PRO A 205 -17.57 28.88 11.04
C PRO A 205 -18.11 29.63 9.82
N VAL A 206 -19.06 29.03 9.11
CA VAL A 206 -19.82 29.71 8.05
C VAL A 206 -20.86 30.60 8.72
N ARG A 207 -20.58 31.91 8.83
CA ARG A 207 -21.46 32.90 9.47
C ARG A 207 -21.71 32.56 10.96
N ASN A 208 -22.80 33.09 11.55
CA ASN A 208 -23.24 32.77 12.92
C ASN A 208 -23.79 31.33 13.07
N SER A 209 -23.54 30.41 12.14
CA SER A 209 -23.97 29.03 12.29
C SER A 209 -23.07 28.31 13.29
N GLN A 210 -23.66 27.49 14.17
CA GLN A 210 -22.92 26.72 15.17
C GLN A 210 -22.36 25.40 14.61
N THR A 211 -22.76 24.98 13.40
CA THR A 211 -22.48 23.62 12.88
C THR A 211 -21.69 23.61 11.57
N ASP A 212 -21.89 24.59 10.70
CA ASP A 212 -21.26 24.62 9.38
C ASP A 212 -19.90 25.30 9.47
N VAL A 213 -18.86 24.62 8.99
CA VAL A 213 -17.48 25.12 8.94
C VAL A 213 -16.95 25.07 7.51
N MET A 214 -16.16 26.08 7.14
CA MET A 214 -15.44 26.20 5.88
C MET A 214 -13.95 26.04 6.13
N PHE A 215 -13.22 25.52 5.15
CA PHE A 215 -11.78 25.42 5.21
C PHE A 215 -11.14 26.68 4.61
N ASN A 216 -10.43 27.46 5.42
CA ASN A 216 -9.70 28.65 5.02
C ASN A 216 -8.20 28.35 4.90
N ILE A 217 -7.70 28.41 3.66
CA ILE A 217 -6.32 28.07 3.31
C ILE A 217 -5.33 29.20 3.67
N GLU A 218 -5.80 30.43 3.80
CA GLU A 218 -4.95 31.61 4.05
C GLU A 218 -4.59 31.79 5.53
N ARG A 219 -5.28 31.06 6.41
CA ARG A 219 -5.03 31.08 7.85
C ARG A 219 -3.79 30.23 8.19
N LYS A 220 -2.64 30.88 8.32
CA LYS A 220 -1.37 30.27 8.77
C LYS A 220 -1.13 30.50 10.24
#